data_AF-A0A6L8U1B2-F1
#
_entry.id   AF-A0A6L8U1B2-F1
#
_cell.length_a   1.000
_cell.length_b   1.000
_cell.length_c   1.000
_cell.angle_alpha   90.00
_cell.angle_beta   90.00
_cell.angle_gamma   90.00
#
_symmetry.space_group_name_H-M   'P 1'
#
loop_
_entity.id
_entity.type
_entity.pdbx_description
1 polymer ?
#
loop_
_entity_poly.entity_id
_entity_poly.type
_entity_poly.pdbx_seq_one_letter_code
_entity_poly.pdbx_strand_id
1 'polypeptide(L)' 'MTIAIVGIGLIGGSLMIDLRKRGFADRIIGVDTNLQHRNIAQLCGLVDETDTLENAVDRSDIIILSTPVDTI' A
#
# COMPACT_ATOMS: atom_id res chain seq x y z
N MET A 1 11.78 -5.61 5.33
CA MET A 1 10.40 -5.61 5.81
C MET A 1 9.46 -5.27 4.68
N THR A 2 8.52 -6.17 4.43
CA THR A 2 7.45 -6.03 3.45
C THR A 2 6.21 -5.49 4.15
N ILE A 3 5.69 -4.36 3.67
CA ILE A 3 4.51 -3.70 4.24
C ILE A 3 3.40 -3.70 3.20
N ALA A 4 2.21 -4.16 3.61
CA ALA A 4 0.99 -4.00 2.84
C ALA A 4 0.25 -2.74 3.28
N ILE A 5 -0.22 -1.94 2.31
CA ILE A 5 -1.06 -0.77 2.57
C ILE A 5 -2.39 -0.97 1.84
N VAL A 6 -3.47 -1.04 2.62
CA VAL A 6 -4.83 -1.24 2.12
C VAL A 6 -5.55 0.11 2.09
N GLY A 7 -5.89 0.57 0.90
CA GLY A 7 -6.36 1.93 0.62
C GLY A 7 -5.18 2.87 0.32
N ILE A 8 -4.82 3.00 -0.95
CA ILE A 8 -3.62 3.75 -1.40
C ILE A 8 -3.96 5.18 -1.88
N GLY A 9 -5.04 5.75 -1.35
CA GLY A 9 -5.42 7.15 -1.56
C GLY A 9 -4.50 8.14 -0.83
N LEU A 10 -5.02 9.30 -0.43
CA LEU A 10 -4.21 10.37 0.16
C LEU A 10 -3.42 9.94 1.42
N ILE A 11 -4.08 9.26 2.37
CA ILE A 11 -3.47 8.84 3.65
C ILE A 11 -2.46 7.71 3.42
N GLY A 12 -2.89 6.62 2.78
CA GLY A 12 -2.00 5.50 2.45
C GLY A 12 -0.80 5.94 1.60
N GLY A 13 -1.04 6.87 0.66
CA GLY A 13 -0.02 7.49 -0.18
C GLY A 13 1.03 8.31 0.57
N SER A 14 0.60 9.18 1.47
CA SER A 14 1.52 9.97 2.28
C SER A 14 2.35 9.07 3.20
N LEU A 15 1.73 8.00 3.72
CA LEU A 15 2.39 7.04 4.59
C LEU A 15 3.47 6.23 3.87
N MET A 16 3.20 5.70 2.67
CA MET A 16 4.23 4.96 1.90
C MET A 16 5.46 5.81 1.62
N ILE A 17 5.26 7.09 1.27
CA ILE A 17 6.37 8.03 1.04
C ILE A 17 7.24 8.14 2.29
N ASP A 18 6.63 8.34 3.45
CA ASP A 18 7.38 8.50 4.70
C ASP A 18 8.04 7.19 5.17
N LEU A 19 7.38 6.05 5.00
CA LEU A 19 7.95 4.73 5.29
C LEU A 19 9.20 4.45 4.44
N ARG A 20 9.17 4.84 3.16
CA ARG A 20 10.34 4.77 2.26
C ARG A 20 11.45 5.72 2.69
N LYS A 21 11.13 7.00 2.89
CA LYS A 21 12.11 8.04 3.26
C LYS A 21 12.87 7.69 4.54
N ARG A 22 12.21 7.01 5.48
CA ARG A 22 12.79 6.60 6.77
C ARG A 22 13.54 5.25 6.69
N GLY A 23 13.57 4.60 5.53
CA GLY A 23 14.19 3.28 5.36
C GLY A 23 13.49 2.17 6.13
N PHE A 24 12.21 2.35 6.48
CA PHE A 24 11.45 1.38 7.27
C PHE A 24 10.83 0.28 6.39
N ALA A 25 10.44 0.62 5.16
CA ALA A 25 9.87 -0.31 4.20
C ALA A 25 10.86 -0.65 3.08
N ASP A 26 11.32 -1.90 3.05
CA ASP A 26 12.12 -2.44 1.94
C ASP A 26 11.24 -2.77 0.74
N ARG A 27 10.01 -3.24 1.00
CA ARG A 27 9.01 -3.54 0.00
C ARG A 27 7.64 -3.02 0.41
N ILE A 28 6.89 -2.44 -0.52
CA ILE A 28 5.52 -1.97 -0.33
C ILE A 28 4.59 -2.64 -1.35
N ILE A 29 3.57 -3.32 -0.83
CA ILE A 29 2.46 -3.92 -1.59
C ILE A 29 1.23 -3.03 -1.42
N GLY A 30 0.74 -2.45 -2.52
CA GLY A 30 -0.47 -1.63 -2.51
C GLY A 30 -1.73 -2.45 -2.78
N VAL A 31 -2.75 -2.29 -1.95
CA VAL A 31 -4.08 -2.89 -2.15
C VAL A 31 -5.11 -1.78 -2.25
N ASP A 32 -5.83 -1.71 -3.37
CA ASP A 32 -6.93 -0.76 -3.56
C ASP A 32 -7.92 -1.32 -4.59
N THR A 33 -9.20 -1.08 -4.37
CA THR A 33 -10.27 -1.52 -5.28
C THR A 33 -10.33 -0.66 -6.54
N ASN A 34 -9.86 0.58 -6.47
CA ASN A 34 -9.79 1.48 -7.60
C ASN A 34 -8.54 1.22 -8.45
N LEU A 35 -8.76 0.73 -9.67
CA LEU A 35 -7.69 0.45 -10.63
C LEU A 35 -6.86 1.69 -10.98
N GLN A 36 -7.46 2.89 -11.04
CA GLN A 36 -6.72 4.12 -11.33
C GLN A 36 -5.72 4.45 -10.22
N HIS A 37 -6.10 4.28 -8.95
CA HIS A 37 -5.18 4.49 -7.83
C HIS A 37 -3.98 3.55 -7.91
N ARG A 38 -4.23 2.26 -8.21
CA ARG A 38 -3.16 1.26 -8.38
C ARG A 38 -2.18 1.65 -9.48
N ASN A 39 -2.71 2.02 -10.64
CA ASN A 39 -1.89 2.43 -11.78
C ASN A 39 -1.05 3.68 -11.47
N ILE A 40 -1.66 4.70 -10.86
CA ILE A 40 -0.94 5.94 -10.49
C ILE A 40 0.15 5.63 -9.47
N ALA A 41 -0.16 4.86 -8.41
CA ALA A 41 0.81 4.51 -7.38
C ALA A 41 2.02 3.75 -7.96
N GLN A 42 1.78 2.82 -8.89
CA GLN A 42 2.83 2.07 -9.55
C GLN A 42 3.66 2.95 -10.50
N LEU A 43 3.01 3.80 -11.31
CA LEU A 43 3.68 4.73 -12.23
C LEU A 43 4.53 5.77 -11.50
N CYS A 44 4.07 6.23 -10.34
CA CYS A 44 4.79 7.18 -9.49
C CYS A 44 5.87 6.51 -8.63
N GLY A 45 6.00 5.17 -8.68
CA GLY A 45 6.96 4.42 -7.86
C GLY A 45 6.68 4.49 -6.36
N LEU A 46 5.43 4.75 -5.97
CA LEU A 46 5.04 4.81 -4.55
C LEU A 46 4.94 3.41 -3.94
N VAL A 47 4.57 2.42 -4.76
CA VAL A 47 4.52 0.99 -4.42
C VAL A 47 5.47 0.20 -5.33
N ASP A 48 5.96 -0.94 -4.87
CA ASP A 48 6.71 -1.86 -5.75
C ASP A 48 5.76 -2.68 -6.62
N GLU A 49 4.63 -3.06 -6.04
CA GLU A 49 3.60 -3.84 -6.71
C GLU A 49 2.22 -3.54 -6.12
N THR A 50 1.19 -3.93 -6.86
CA THR A 50 -0.17 -4.00 -6.35
C THR A 50 -0.68 -5.43 -6.43
N ASP A 51 -1.48 -5.85 -5.47
CA ASP A 51 -1.98 -7.22 -5.38
C ASP A 51 -3.38 -7.26 -4.72
N THR A 52 -3.96 -8.45 -4.59
CA THR A 52 -5.19 -8.66 -3.79
C THR A 52 -4.89 -8.54 -2.30
N LEU A 53 -5.94 -8.34 -1.50
CA LEU A 53 -5.81 -8.28 -0.03
C LEU A 53 -5.25 -9.60 0.52
N GLU A 54 -5.74 -10.73 0.03
CA GLU A 54 -5.34 -12.06 0.48
C GLU A 54 -3.85 -12.31 0.25
N ASN A 55 -3.36 -11.99 -0.95
CA ASN A 55 -1.94 -12.13 -1.27
C ASN A 55 -1.08 -11.15 -0.47
N ALA A 56 -1.55 -9.92 -0.27
CA ALA A 56 -0.83 -8.93 0.52
C ALA A 56 -0.73 -9.34 2.00
N VAL A 57 -1.78 -9.94 2.56
CA VAL A 57 -1.80 -10.49 3.92
C VAL A 57 -0.77 -11.62 4.07
N ASP A 58 -0.72 -12.54 3.12
CA ASP A 58 0.20 -13.69 3.17
C ASP A 58 1.68 -13.29 3.06
N ARG A 59 1.96 -12.17 2.39
CA ARG A 59 3.31 -11.76 1.99
C ARG A 59 3.91 -10.61 2.81
N SER A 60 3.16 -10.02 3.74
CA SER A 60 3.60 -8.83 4.49
C SER A 60 3.87 -9.10 5.96
N ASP A 61 4.88 -8.40 6.49
CA ASP A 61 5.22 -8.41 7.91
C ASP A 61 4.27 -7.49 8.71
N ILE A 62 3.79 -6.42 8.05
CA ILE A 62 2.89 -5.41 8.61
C ILE A 62 1.82 -5.07 7.57
N ILE A 63 0.57 -5.02 8.02
CA ILE A 63 -0.57 -4.54 7.22
C ILE A 63 -1.07 -3.23 7.82
N ILE A 64 -1.23 -2.22 6.99
CA ILE A 64 -1.77 -0.92 7.37
C ILE A 64 -3.09 -0.71 6.65
N LEU A 65 -4.16 -0.55 7.42
CA LEU A 65 -5.50 -0.26 6.91
C LEU A 65 -5.68 1.26 6.88
N SER A 66 -5.77 1.82 5.68
CA SER A 66 -5.99 3.25 5.40
C SER A 66 -7.22 3.49 4.52
N THR A 67 -8.18 2.56 4.54
CA THR A 67 -9.54 2.75 4.01
C THR A 67 -10.44 3.45 5.04
N PRO A 68 -11.60 4.00 4.63
CA PRO A 68 -12.63 4.41 5.57
C PRO A 68 -13.05 3.25 6.48
N VAL A 69 -13.53 3.58 7.68
CA VAL A 69 -13.77 2.62 8.78
C VAL A 69 -14.84 1.58 8.45
N ASP A 70 -15.78 1.92 7.56
CA ASP A 70 -16.92 1.12 7.14
C ASP A 70 -16.71 0.35 5.83
N THR A 71 -15.50 0.41 5.26
CA THR A 71 -15.20 -0.10 3.92
C THR A 71 -14.81 -1.59 3.89
N ILE A 72 -14.61 -2.22 5.05
CA ILE A 72 -14.15 -3.61 5.20
C ILE A 72 -15.33 -4.53 5.54
#